data_AF-A0A381SD75-F1
#
_entry.id   AF-A0A381SD75-F1
#
_cell.length_a   1.000
_cell.length_b   1.000
_cell.length_c   1.000
_cell.angle_alpha   90.00
_cell.angle_beta   90.00
_cell.angle_gamma   90.00
#
_symmetry.space_group_name_H-M   'P 1'
#
loop_
_entity.id
_entity.type
_entity.pdbx_description
1 polymer ?
#
loop_
_entity_poly.entity_id
_entity_poly.type
_entity_poly.pdbx_seq_one_letter_code
_entity_poly.pdbx_strand_id
1 'polypeptide(L)'
;MPEIKDSGKVWMKGSVLPVNAVRIDDKIFATGQKEGQSAELWLENDSLCLDLHDLKKGERTARFIPLNSKANLPGTLFNGFEKTKHADVLIVACDAVGTKEKSISGIKYQEGRFKNLDHRTFWQTIWKNPR
;
A
#
# COMPACT_ATOMS: atom_id res chain seq x y z
N MET A 1 -12.82 -15.73 0.94
CA MET A 1 -11.44 -15.26 0.69
C MET A 1 -11.52 -13.76 0.53
N PRO A 2 -10.68 -12.96 1.22
CA PRO A 2 -10.72 -11.51 1.06
C PRO A 2 -10.38 -11.12 -0.38
N GLU A 3 -10.98 -10.01 -0.84
CA GLU A 3 -10.84 -9.52 -2.21
C GLU A 3 -10.69 -8.00 -2.21
N ILE A 4 -9.81 -7.47 -3.07
CA ILE A 4 -9.75 -6.04 -3.38
C ILE A 4 -10.96 -5.72 -4.28
N LYS A 5 -12.01 -5.13 -3.70
CA LYS A 5 -13.29 -4.88 -4.37
C LYS A 5 -13.34 -3.58 -5.16
N ASP A 6 -12.52 -2.62 -4.77
CA ASP A 6 -12.51 -1.28 -5.34
C ASP A 6 -11.21 -0.54 -4.97
N SER A 7 -10.91 0.54 -5.68
CA SER A 7 -9.73 1.38 -5.42
C SER A 7 -10.01 2.83 -5.71
N GLY A 8 -9.40 3.74 -4.98
CA GLY A 8 -9.59 5.16 -5.19
C GLY A 8 -8.73 6.01 -4.27
N LYS A 9 -9.20 7.22 -4.00
CA LYS A 9 -8.60 8.11 -3.01
C LYS A 9 -9.58 8.43 -1.90
N VAL A 10 -9.03 8.67 -0.72
CA VAL A 10 -9.77 9.07 0.47
C VAL A 10 -9.16 10.33 1.07
N TRP A 11 -10.00 11.20 1.60
CA TRP A 11 -9.54 12.25 2.50
C TRP A 11 -9.45 11.69 3.91
N MET A 12 -8.26 11.73 4.49
CA MET A 12 -8.02 11.31 5.87
C MET A 12 -7.85 12.52 6.76
N LYS A 13 -8.42 12.46 7.97
CA LYS A 13 -8.20 13.51 8.97
C LYS A 13 -6.70 13.70 9.23
N GLY A 14 -6.21 14.92 9.10
CA GLY A 14 -4.80 15.28 9.29
C GLY A 14 -3.92 15.15 8.05
N SER A 15 -4.44 14.62 6.94
CA SER A 15 -3.75 14.63 5.65
C SER A 15 -3.96 15.95 4.92
N VAL A 16 -2.90 16.45 4.28
CA VAL A 16 -2.94 17.69 3.47
C VAL A 16 -3.56 17.44 2.09
N LEU A 17 -3.51 16.20 1.59
CA LEU A 17 -4.00 15.79 0.27
C LEU A 17 -4.76 14.45 0.38
N PRO A 18 -5.63 14.12 -0.59
CA PRO A 18 -6.24 12.80 -0.67
C PRO A 18 -5.18 11.72 -0.86
N VAL A 19 -5.31 10.60 -0.15
CA VAL A 19 -4.37 9.48 -0.22
C VAL A 19 -4.97 8.32 -0.99
N ASN A 20 -4.12 7.55 -1.66
CA ASN A 20 -4.55 6.34 -2.37
C ASN A 20 -5.00 5.27 -1.36
N ALA A 21 -6.08 4.58 -1.69
CA ALA A 21 -6.69 3.57 -0.85
C ALA A 21 -7.37 2.47 -1.67
N VAL A 22 -7.53 1.31 -1.05
CA VAL A 22 -8.27 0.17 -1.61
C VAL A 22 -9.35 -0.28 -0.65
N ARG A 23 -10.47 -0.76 -1.19
CA ARG A 23 -11.50 -1.44 -0.42
C ARG A 23 -11.23 -2.93 -0.44
N ILE A 24 -11.04 -3.51 0.74
CA ILE A 24 -10.96 -4.96 0.92
C ILE A 24 -12.13 -5.36 1.81
N ASP A 25 -13.05 -6.12 1.22
CA ASP A 25 -14.34 -6.42 1.83
C ASP A 25 -15.08 -5.17 2.33
N ASP A 26 -15.24 -5.02 3.64
CA ASP A 26 -15.95 -3.94 4.32
C ASP A 26 -15.02 -2.82 4.81
N LYS A 27 -13.70 -2.96 4.65
CA LYS A 27 -12.71 -2.00 5.15
C LYS A 27 -12.03 -1.23 4.03
N ILE A 28 -11.64 0.00 4.34
CA ILE A 28 -10.81 0.84 3.48
C ILE A 28 -9.38 0.86 4.04
N PHE A 29 -8.40 0.54 3.21
CA PHE A 29 -6.98 0.55 3.56
C PHE A 29 -6.27 1.67 2.81
N ALA A 30 -5.65 2.60 3.53
CA ALA A 30 -4.73 3.55 2.92
C ALA A 30 -3.47 2.81 2.47
N THR A 31 -3.06 3.01 1.21
CA THR A 31 -1.90 2.31 0.65
C THR A 31 -0.58 2.97 1.05
N GLY A 32 -0.62 4.28 1.35
CA GLY A 32 0.56 5.11 1.56
C GLY A 32 1.39 5.31 0.28
N GLN A 33 0.83 5.01 -0.90
CA GLN A 33 1.42 5.35 -2.19
C GLN A 33 1.49 6.88 -2.33
N LYS A 34 2.70 7.39 -2.56
CA LYS A 34 2.96 8.82 -2.77
C LYS A 34 2.79 9.19 -4.24
N GLU A 35 2.64 10.48 -4.50
CA GLU A 35 2.62 11.01 -5.87
C GLU A 35 3.93 10.67 -6.60
N GLY A 36 3.80 10.23 -7.86
CA GLY A 36 4.93 9.79 -8.68
C GLY A 36 5.37 8.33 -8.49
N GLN A 37 4.79 7.61 -7.51
CA GLN A 37 5.04 6.18 -7.34
C GLN A 37 4.06 5.33 -8.15
N SER A 38 4.55 4.27 -8.79
CA SER A 38 3.70 3.14 -9.18
C SER A 38 3.46 2.24 -7.97
N ALA A 39 2.35 1.50 -8.00
CA ALA A 39 1.99 0.56 -6.95
C ALA A 39 1.43 -0.73 -7.55
N GLU A 40 1.98 -1.87 -7.14
CA GLU A 40 1.39 -3.19 -7.34
C GLU A 40 0.83 -3.67 -6.00
N LEU A 41 -0.40 -4.19 -6.01
CA LEU A 41 -1.10 -4.61 -4.79
C LEU A 41 -1.69 -6.01 -4.95
N TRP A 42 -1.56 -6.84 -3.92
CA TRP A 42 -2.17 -8.16 -3.87
C TRP A 42 -2.45 -8.60 -2.44
N LEU A 43 -3.24 -9.67 -2.30
CA LEU A 43 -3.52 -10.29 -1.01
C LEU A 43 -2.69 -11.57 -0.86
N GLU A 44 -2.01 -11.72 0.27
CA GLU A 44 -1.21 -12.90 0.59
C GLU A 44 -1.07 -13.03 2.11
N ASN A 45 -1.24 -14.25 2.65
CA ASN A 45 -1.08 -14.55 4.09
C ASN A 45 -1.82 -13.56 5.02
N ASP A 46 -3.12 -13.38 4.80
CA ASP A 46 -4.00 -12.46 5.55
C ASP A 46 -3.48 -11.01 5.63
N SER A 47 -2.77 -10.58 4.59
CA SER A 47 -2.22 -9.23 4.49
C SER A 47 -2.48 -8.60 3.12
N LEU A 48 -2.64 -7.28 3.10
CA LEU A 48 -2.51 -6.46 1.90
C LEU A 48 -1.03 -6.21 1.65
N CYS A 49 -0.49 -6.76 0.58
CA CYS A 49 0.89 -6.57 0.14
C CYS A 49 0.96 -5.45 -0.88
N LEU A 50 1.99 -4.60 -0.75
CA LEU A 50 2.24 -3.46 -1.62
C LEU A 50 3.70 -3.42 -2.04
N ASP A 51 3.90 -3.24 -3.34
CA ASP A 51 5.18 -2.85 -3.91
C ASP A 51 5.04 -1.42 -4.44
N LEU A 52 5.67 -0.47 -3.74
CA LEU A 52 5.63 0.96 -4.05
C LEU A 52 6.94 1.38 -4.69
N HIS A 53 6.92 1.83 -5.94
CA HIS A 53 8.12 2.09 -6.72
C HIS A 53 8.19 3.53 -7.21
N ASP A 54 9.16 4.29 -6.71
CA ASP A 54 9.55 5.59 -7.25
C ASP A 54 10.77 5.42 -8.18
N LEU A 55 10.52 5.24 -9.47
CA LEU A 55 11.61 5.09 -10.45
C LEU A 55 12.48 6.34 -10.54
N LYS A 56 11.92 7.54 -10.33
CA LYS A 56 12.64 8.80 -10.47
C LYS A 56 13.63 9.00 -9.34
N LYS A 57 13.23 8.65 -8.11
CA LYS A 57 14.10 8.71 -6.93
C LYS A 57 15.00 7.48 -6.77
N GLY A 58 14.73 6.41 -7.51
CA GLY A 58 15.44 5.15 -7.34
C GLY A 58 15.14 4.53 -5.98
N GLU A 59 13.87 4.53 -5.59
CA GLU A 59 13.38 4.01 -4.32
C GLU A 59 12.28 2.98 -4.56
N ARG A 60 12.32 1.86 -3.83
CA ARG A 60 11.26 0.85 -3.88
C ARG A 60 10.99 0.31 -2.49
N THR A 61 9.72 0.22 -2.13
CA THR A 61 9.28 -0.19 -0.79
C THR A 61 8.37 -1.39 -0.89
N ALA A 62 8.72 -2.47 -0.18
CA ALA A 62 7.82 -3.58 0.07
C ALA A 62 7.13 -3.33 1.41
N ARG A 63 5.79 -3.30 1.42
CA ARG A 63 4.97 -3.13 2.63
C ARG A 63 3.90 -4.20 2.68
N PHE A 64 3.62 -4.74 3.86
CA PHE A 64 2.35 -5.43 4.08
C PHE A 64 1.59 -4.81 5.24
N ILE A 65 0.27 -4.77 5.12
CA ILE A 65 -0.67 -4.31 6.13
C ILE A 65 -1.58 -5.50 6.51
N PRO A 66 -1.63 -5.94 7.77
CA PRO A 66 -2.49 -7.05 8.18
C PRO A 66 -3.97 -6.76 7.92
N LEU A 67 -4.73 -7.71 7.38
CA LEU A 67 -6.16 -7.51 7.08
C LEU A 67 -7.04 -7.43 8.35
N ASN A 68 -6.57 -8.00 9.45
CA ASN A 68 -7.20 -7.88 10.75
C ASN A 68 -6.96 -6.51 11.42
N SER A 69 -6.18 -5.63 10.80
CA SER A 69 -5.96 -4.26 11.29
C SER A 69 -7.29 -3.53 11.52
N LYS A 70 -7.33 -2.74 12.58
CA LYS A 70 -8.50 -1.96 12.96
C LYS A 70 -8.59 -0.70 12.09
N ALA A 71 -9.76 -0.48 11.48
CA ALA A 71 -10.08 0.78 10.86
C ALA A 71 -10.50 1.78 11.94
N ASN A 72 -9.72 2.85 12.14
CA ASN A 72 -9.96 3.81 13.22
C ASN A 72 -9.68 5.26 12.81
N LEU A 73 -9.10 5.51 11.64
CA LEU A 73 -8.86 6.85 11.15
C LEU A 73 -10.10 7.38 10.43
N PRO A 74 -10.75 8.45 10.93
CA PRO A 74 -11.88 9.04 10.23
C PRO A 74 -11.44 9.63 8.89
N GLY A 75 -12.26 9.41 7.87
CA GLY A 75 -12.10 10.03 6.58
C GLY A 75 -13.34 9.90 5.72
N THR A 76 -13.25 10.40 4.50
CA THR A 76 -14.35 10.36 3.53
C THR A 76 -13.80 9.84 2.21
N LEU A 77 -14.57 8.99 1.52
CA LEU A 77 -14.23 8.61 0.14
C LEU A 77 -14.10 9.88 -0.71
N PHE A 78 -13.18 9.95 -1.67
CA PHE A 78 -13.00 11.15 -2.49
C PHE A 78 -13.32 10.88 -3.95
N ASN A 79 -12.47 10.12 -4.64
CA ASN A 79 -12.67 9.76 -6.04
C ASN A 79 -12.12 8.36 -6.36
N GLY A 80 -12.39 7.85 -7.56
CA GLY A 80 -11.88 6.56 -8.05
C GLY A 80 -12.68 5.33 -7.59
N PHE A 81 -13.36 5.40 -6.45
CA PHE A 81 -14.24 4.33 -5.98
C PHE A 81 -15.51 4.26 -6.84
N GLU A 82 -15.53 3.39 -7.85
CA GLU A 82 -16.65 3.25 -8.79
C GLU A 82 -17.72 2.27 -8.30
N LYS A 83 -17.34 1.31 -7.45
CA LYS A 83 -18.22 0.25 -6.94
C LYS A 83 -18.63 0.46 -5.48
N THR A 84 -18.20 1.58 -4.89
CA THR A 84 -18.45 1.91 -3.49
C THR A 84 -19.15 3.27 -3.42
N LYS A 85 -20.31 3.32 -2.77
CA LYS A 85 -21.05 4.57 -2.60
C LYS A 85 -20.26 5.53 -1.71
N HIS A 86 -20.25 6.81 -2.08
CA HIS A 86 -19.60 7.86 -1.31
C HIS A 86 -20.17 7.93 0.11
N ALA A 87 -19.29 7.89 1.11
CA ALA A 87 -19.64 7.89 2.53
C ALA A 87 -18.45 8.32 3.39
N ASP A 88 -18.75 8.76 4.61
CA ASP A 88 -17.77 8.81 5.69
C ASP A 88 -17.42 7.38 6.13
N VAL A 89 -16.14 7.14 6.34
CA VAL A 89 -15.57 5.82 6.59
C VAL A 89 -14.52 5.87 7.68
N LEU A 90 -14.30 4.73 8.32
CA LEU A 90 -13.09 4.48 9.09
C LEU A 90 -12.07 3.80 8.18
N ILE A 91 -10.84 4.29 8.23
CA ILE A 91 -9.74 3.87 7.36
C ILE A 91 -8.70 3.15 8.21
N VAL A 92 -8.16 2.06 7.68
CA VAL A 92 -6.96 1.42 8.17
C VAL A 92 -5.76 2.23 7.68
N ALA A 93 -4.97 2.75 8.62
CA ALA A 93 -3.77 3.50 8.33
C ALA A 93 -2.73 2.64 7.61
N CYS A 94 -1.90 3.24 6.75
CA CYS A 94 -0.84 2.51 6.07
C CYS A 94 0.26 2.02 7.02
N ASP A 95 0.38 2.64 8.20
CA ASP A 95 1.28 2.33 9.31
C ASP A 95 0.55 1.66 10.49
N ALA A 96 -0.60 1.02 10.23
CA ALA A 96 -1.35 0.29 11.26
C ALA A 96 -0.50 -0.73 12.02
N VAL A 97 -0.90 -1.02 13.26
CA VAL A 97 -0.19 -1.98 14.13
C VAL A 97 -0.02 -3.32 13.41
N GLY A 98 1.22 -3.81 13.36
CA GLY A 98 1.57 -5.07 12.70
C GLY A 98 1.99 -4.92 11.24
N THR A 99 1.84 -3.74 10.64
CA THR A 99 2.47 -3.41 9.35
C THR A 99 3.98 -3.61 9.45
N LYS A 100 4.57 -4.23 8.42
CA LYS A 100 6.02 -4.20 8.22
C LYS A 100 6.34 -3.63 6.85
N GLU A 101 7.42 -2.87 6.80
CA GLU A 101 7.92 -2.30 5.57
C GLU A 101 9.44 -2.36 5.50
N LYS A 102 9.96 -2.44 4.28
CA LYS A 102 11.37 -2.32 3.96
C LYS A 102 11.51 -1.52 2.68
N SER A 103 12.28 -0.44 2.76
CA SER A 103 12.60 0.42 1.62
C SER A 103 14.05 0.21 1.19
N ILE A 104 14.27 0.12 -0.12
CA ILE A 104 15.60 0.12 -0.74
C ILE A 104 15.73 1.38 -1.57
N SER A 105 16.87 2.06 -1.44
CA SER A 105 17.18 3.30 -2.16
C SER A 105 18.67 3.41 -2.46
N GLY A 106 19.04 4.41 -3.27
CA GLY A 106 20.43 4.78 -3.53
C GLY A 106 21.26 3.63 -4.13
N ILE A 107 22.48 3.44 -3.62
CA ILE A 107 23.43 2.45 -4.15
C ILE A 107 22.84 1.03 -4.11
N LYS A 108 22.19 0.64 -3.00
CA LYS A 108 21.55 -0.68 -2.87
C LYS A 108 20.50 -0.91 -3.96
N TYR A 109 19.71 0.12 -4.27
CA TYR A 109 18.72 0.05 -5.35
C TYR A 109 19.37 -0.18 -6.71
N GLN A 110 20.46 0.54 -7.01
CA GLN A 110 21.17 0.47 -8.28
C GLN A 110 21.92 -0.86 -8.46
N GLU A 111 22.76 -1.24 -7.49
CA GLU A 111 23.58 -2.46 -7.55
C GLU A 111 22.73 -3.73 -7.53
N GLY A 112 21.65 -3.74 -6.74
CA GLY A 112 20.68 -4.83 -6.73
C GLY A 112 19.75 -4.88 -7.94
N ARG A 113 19.90 -3.93 -8.89
CA ARG A 113 19.09 -3.81 -10.11
C ARG A 113 17.58 -3.81 -9.83
N PHE A 114 17.18 -3.23 -8.70
CA PHE A 114 15.81 -3.24 -8.20
C PHE A 114 14.82 -2.51 -9.11
N LYS A 115 15.31 -1.68 -10.05
CA LYS A 115 14.51 -1.09 -11.11
C LYS A 115 13.82 -2.12 -12.02
N ASN A 116 14.49 -3.24 -12.28
CA ASN A 116 14.10 -4.19 -13.33
C ASN A 116 13.39 -5.44 -12.80
N LEU A 117 13.27 -5.58 -11.48
CA LEU A 117 12.58 -6.73 -10.88
C LEU A 117 11.07 -6.56 -11.04
N ASP A 118 10.36 -7.63 -11.37
CA ASP A 118 8.91 -7.65 -11.19
C ASP A 118 8.55 -7.63 -9.69
N HIS A 119 7.28 -7.36 -9.38
CA HIS A 119 6.83 -7.18 -7.99
C HIS A 119 7.03 -8.44 -7.13
N ARG A 120 6.88 -9.65 -7.69
CA ARG A 120 7.08 -10.91 -6.92
C ARG A 120 8.54 -11.16 -6.65
N THR A 121 9.41 -10.97 -7.65
CA THR A 121 10.86 -11.14 -7.46
C THR A 121 11.41 -10.11 -6.48
N PHE A 122 10.97 -8.85 -6.58
CA PHE A 122 11.30 -7.82 -5.60
C PHE A 122 10.84 -8.23 -4.19
N TRP A 123 9.56 -8.57 -4.04
CA TRP A 123 8.98 -8.97 -2.77
C TRP A 123 9.76 -10.10 -2.10
N GLN A 124 10.04 -11.16 -2.87
CA GLN A 124 10.81 -12.29 -2.38
C GLN A 124 12.22 -11.86 -1.99
N THR A 125 12.91 -11.05 -2.78
CA THR A 125 14.27 -10.56 -2.44
C THR A 125 14.29 -9.82 -1.10
N ILE A 126 13.29 -8.99 -0.84
CA ILE A 126 13.22 -8.15 0.36
C ILE A 126 12.86 -8.95 1.62
N TRP A 127 11.97 -9.93 1.49
CA TRP A 127 11.45 -10.70 2.62
C TRP A 127 12.15 -12.04 2.83
N LYS A 128 12.77 -12.64 1.80
CA LYS A 128 13.53 -13.89 1.89
C LYS A 128 14.96 -13.72 2.40
N ASN A 129 15.32 -12.63 3.08
CA ASN A 129 16.67 -12.58 3.66
C ASN A 129 16.88 -13.80 4.58
N PRO A 130 17.72 -14.78 4.17
CA PRO A 130 18.11 -15.86 5.03
C PRO A 130 18.92 -15.20 6.14
N ARG A 131 18.63 -15.55 7.39
CA ARG A 131 19.66 -15.36 8.42
C ARG A 131 20.82 -16.29 8.09
#